data_AF-A0A9E0Z1X5-F1
#
_entry.id   AF-A0A9E0Z1X5-F1
#
_cell.length_a   1.000
_cell.length_b   1.000
_cell.length_c   1.000
_cell.angle_alpha   90.00
_cell.angle_beta   90.00
_cell.angle_gamma   90.00
#
_symmetry.space_group_name_H-M   'P 1'
#
loop_
_entity.id
_entity.type
_entity.pdbx_description
1 polymer ?
#
loop_
_entity_poly.entity_id
_entity_poly.type
_entity_poly.pdbx_seq_one_letter_code
_entity_poly.pdbx_strand_id
1 'polypeptide(L)'
;MFLITIISMIIGLSISFFLARRYDMSEKVDKGIGFCYWKLSYRRKLIRTLWMVPVLIIINIAFYKEFPAYSYARIIGVILFLPVFIQAAYNYKKWKDEIAQEEDGKN
;
A
#
# COMPACT_ATOMS: atom_id res chain seq x y z
N MET A 1 -16.89 1.26 -20.95
CA MET A 1 -16.24 0.55 -19.82
C MET A 1 -14.91 1.17 -19.42
N PHE A 2 -13.94 1.36 -20.33
CA PHE A 2 -12.61 1.94 -19.99
C PHE A 2 -12.63 3.34 -19.35
N LEU A 3 -13.51 4.25 -19.80
CA LEU A 3 -13.65 5.58 -19.17
C LEU A 3 -14.14 5.50 -17.72
N ILE A 4 -15.11 4.61 -17.45
CA ILE A 4 -15.68 4.41 -16.10
C ILE A 4 -14.60 3.85 -15.16
N THR A 5 -13.77 2.91 -15.64
CA THR A 5 -12.66 2.37 -14.84
C THR A 5 -11.62 3.44 -14.53
N ILE A 6 -11.26 4.29 -15.49
CA ILE A 6 -10.29 5.37 -15.28
C ILE A 6 -10.82 6.40 -14.26
N ILE A 7 -12.08 6.81 -14.39
CA ILE A 7 -12.72 7.76 -13.45
C ILE A 7 -12.76 7.17 -12.03
N SER A 8 -13.15 5.90 -11.88
CA SER A 8 -13.16 5.23 -10.56
C SER A 8 -11.77 5.16 -9.91
N MET A 9 -10.72 4.96 -10.72
CA MET A 9 -9.34 4.88 -10.25
C MET A 9 -8.83 6.24 -9.78
N ILE A 10 -9.17 7.32 -10.48
CA ILE A 10 -8.82 8.70 -10.09
C ILE A 10 -9.50 9.06 -8.76
N ILE A 11 -10.81 8.79 -8.61
CA ILE A 11 -11.55 9.06 -7.37
C ILE A 11 -10.91 8.33 -6.18
N GLY A 12 -10.56 7.05 -6.36
CA GLY A 12 -9.89 6.26 -5.32
C GLY A 12 -8.53 6.83 -4.91
N LEU A 13 -7.74 7.31 -5.87
CA LEU A 13 -6.45 7.97 -5.61
C LEU A 13 -6.64 9.30 -4.86
N SER A 14 -7.62 10.13 -5.27
CA SER A 14 -7.91 11.41 -4.62
C SER A 14 -8.34 11.24 -3.16
N ILE A 15 -9.22 10.28 -2.88
CA ILE A 15 -9.67 9.96 -1.51
C ILE A 15 -8.48 9.47 -0.67
N SER A 16 -7.66 8.60 -1.24
CA SER A 16 -6.47 8.07 -0.56
C SER A 16 -5.48 9.18 -0.21
N PHE A 17 -5.21 10.10 -1.15
CA PHE A 17 -4.35 11.26 -0.95
C PHE A 17 -4.89 12.23 0.10
N PHE A 18 -6.20 12.48 0.08
CA PHE A 18 -6.85 13.36 1.06
C PHE A 18 -6.78 12.78 2.49
N LEU A 19 -7.04 11.48 2.63
CA LEU A 19 -6.90 10.77 3.91
C LEU A 19 -5.44 10.77 4.37
N ALA A 20 -4.47 10.62 3.45
CA ALA A 20 -3.04 10.70 3.75
C ALA A 20 -2.71 11.97 4.51
N ARG A 21 -3.12 13.10 3.94
CA ARG A 21 -2.81 14.42 4.45
C ARG A 21 -3.48 14.71 5.79
N ARG A 22 -4.68 14.16 6.03
CA ARG A 22 -5.43 14.40 7.27
C ARG A 22 -4.85 13.64 8.48
N TYR A 23 -4.26 12.47 8.25
CA TYR A 23 -3.86 11.57 9.33
C TYR A 23 -2.34 11.46 9.52
N ASP A 24 -1.54 12.22 8.77
CA ASP A 24 -0.08 12.22 8.90
C ASP A 24 0.39 12.73 10.28
N MET A 25 -0.38 13.62 10.91
CA MET A 25 -0.10 14.22 12.22
C MET A 25 -0.74 13.45 13.40
N SER A 26 -1.47 12.37 13.14
CA SER A 26 -2.10 11.58 14.20
C SER A 26 -1.09 10.68 14.88
N GLU A 27 -1.20 10.58 16.21
CA GLU A 27 -0.44 9.59 16.99
C GLU A 27 -0.68 8.19 16.43
N LYS A 28 0.42 7.47 16.16
CA LYS A 28 0.40 6.15 15.55
C LYS A 28 0.01 5.14 16.60
N VAL A 29 -1.09 4.45 16.35
CA VAL A 29 -1.50 3.33 17.19
C VAL A 29 -0.61 2.15 16.81
N ASP A 30 -0.04 1.47 17.79
CA ASP A 30 0.71 0.21 17.59
C ASP A 30 0.00 -1.01 18.20
N LYS A 31 -0.74 -0.81 19.31
CA LYS A 31 -1.55 -1.85 19.97
C LYS A 31 -3.06 -1.52 19.90
N GLY A 32 -3.90 -2.51 19.59
CA GLY A 32 -5.36 -2.36 19.47
C GLY A 32 -5.91 -2.41 18.04
N ILE A 33 -7.24 -2.46 17.91
CA ILE A 33 -7.96 -2.53 16.62
C ILE A 33 -7.89 -1.15 15.95
N GLY A 34 -7.02 -1.02 14.95
CA GLY A 34 -6.91 0.18 14.12
C GLY A 34 -7.40 -0.11 12.71
N PHE A 35 -8.59 0.37 12.36
CA PHE A 35 -9.13 0.20 11.00
C PHE A 35 -8.54 1.22 10.01
N CYS A 36 -8.22 2.45 10.45
CA CYS A 36 -7.65 3.48 9.58
C CYS A 36 -6.19 3.19 9.23
N TYR A 37 -5.91 2.92 7.94
CA TYR A 37 -4.58 2.69 7.38
C TYR A 37 -3.55 3.72 7.85
N TRP A 38 -3.92 5.00 7.87
CA TRP A 38 -3.03 6.11 8.14
C TRP A 38 -2.56 6.19 9.59
N LYS A 39 -3.43 5.82 10.54
CA LYS A 39 -3.16 5.83 11.99
C LYS A 39 -2.32 4.63 12.47
N LEU A 40 -1.99 3.68 11.59
CA LEU A 40 -1.17 2.52 11.94
C LEU A 40 0.32 2.87 12.02
N SER A 41 1.02 2.21 12.95
CA SER A 41 2.48 2.13 12.96
C SER A 41 3.06 1.60 11.64
N TYR A 42 4.29 1.99 11.30
CA TYR A 42 4.95 1.54 10.08
C TYR A 42 5.18 0.03 10.07
N ARG A 43 5.38 -0.60 11.24
CA ARG A 43 5.46 -2.06 11.40
C ARG A 43 4.22 -2.76 10.88
N ARG A 44 3.02 -2.34 11.30
CA ARG A 44 1.76 -2.96 10.88
C ARG A 44 1.44 -2.65 9.42
N LYS A 45 1.81 -1.46 8.93
CA LYS A 45 1.75 -1.13 7.50
C LYS A 45 2.60 -2.10 6.68
N LEU A 46 3.84 -2.38 7.09
CA LEU A 46 4.72 -3.34 6.44
C LEU A 46 4.16 -4.77 6.44
N ILE A 47 3.72 -5.27 7.59
CA ILE A 47 3.13 -6.62 7.69
C ILE A 47 1.94 -6.74 6.74
N ARG A 48 1.05 -5.73 6.72
CA ARG A 48 -0.08 -5.72 5.80
C ARG A 48 0.36 -5.66 4.34
N THR A 49 1.35 -4.85 3.97
CA THR A 49 1.87 -4.81 2.59
C THR A 49 2.42 -6.18 2.18
N LEU A 50 3.12 -6.89 3.07
CA LEU A 50 3.61 -8.25 2.83
C LEU A 50 2.47 -9.27 2.68
N TRP A 51 1.49 -9.24 3.59
CA TRP A 51 0.32 -10.12 3.54
C TRP A 51 -0.60 -9.87 2.34
N MET A 52 -0.50 -8.70 1.71
CA MET A 52 -1.22 -8.40 0.47
C MET A 52 -0.52 -8.98 -0.77
N VAL A 53 0.75 -9.38 -0.69
CA VAL A 53 1.51 -9.95 -1.83
C VAL A 53 0.84 -11.23 -2.38
N PRO A 54 0.43 -12.22 -1.57
CA PRO A 54 -0.29 -13.40 -2.07
C PRO A 54 -1.64 -13.05 -2.73
N VAL A 55 -2.38 -12.11 -2.14
CA VAL A 55 -3.67 -11.64 -2.69
C VAL A 55 -3.46 -10.99 -4.05
N LEU A 56 -2.44 -10.16 -4.17
CA LEU A 56 -2.02 -9.51 -5.41
C LEU A 56 -1.67 -10.56 -6.48
N ILE A 57 -0.92 -11.61 -6.15
CA ILE A 57 -0.60 -12.69 -7.09
C ILE A 57 -1.88 -13.36 -7.62
N ILE A 58 -2.84 -13.67 -6.75
CA ILE A 58 -4.13 -14.27 -7.13
C ILE A 58 -4.90 -13.35 -8.09
N ILE A 59 -4.96 -12.04 -7.79
CA ILE A 59 -5.62 -11.04 -8.65
C ILE A 59 -4.94 -11.01 -10.02
N ASN A 60 -3.60 -11.05 -10.08
CA ASN A 60 -2.87 -11.02 -11.34
C ASN A 60 -3.18 -12.25 -12.21
N ILE A 61 -3.23 -13.44 -11.60
CA ILE A 61 -3.61 -14.69 -12.30
C ILE A 61 -5.03 -14.61 -12.84
N ALA A 62 -5.98 -14.10 -12.05
CA ALA A 62 -7.37 -13.92 -12.48
C ALA A 62 -7.46 -12.93 -13.65
N PHE A 63 -6.74 -11.81 -13.56
CA PHE A 63 -6.69 -10.79 -14.62
C PHE A 63 -6.07 -11.33 -15.91
N TYR A 64 -5.05 -12.18 -15.80
CA TYR A 64 -4.39 -12.81 -16.94
C TYR A 64 -5.31 -13.79 -17.68
N LYS A 65 -6.18 -14.51 -16.96
CA LYS A 65 -7.16 -15.42 -17.55
C LYS A 65 -8.27 -14.69 -18.32
N GLU A 66 -8.73 -13.56 -17.80
CA GLU A 66 -9.85 -12.80 -18.39
C GLU A 66 -9.43 -11.97 -19.62
N PHE A 67 -8.17 -11.52 -19.69
CA PHE A 67 -7.66 -10.65 -20.76
C PHE A 67 -6.47 -11.24 -21.54
N PRO A 68 -6.62 -12.41 -22.21
CA PRO A 68 -5.51 -13.10 -22.88
C PRO A 68 -4.94 -12.36 -24.10
N ALA A 69 -5.72 -11.48 -24.76
CA ALA A 69 -5.38 -10.90 -26.06
C ALA A 69 -4.67 -9.53 -26.03
N TYR A 70 -4.65 -8.82 -24.90
CA TYR A 70 -4.06 -7.47 -24.83
C TYR A 70 -2.65 -7.51 -24.23
N SER A 71 -1.62 -7.53 -25.09
CA SER A 71 -0.21 -7.44 -24.70
C SER A 71 0.09 -6.26 -23.75
N TYR A 72 -0.56 -5.12 -23.97
CA TYR A 72 -0.43 -3.92 -23.13
C TYR A 72 -1.00 -4.10 -21.72
N ALA A 73 -2.09 -4.85 -21.55
CA ALA A 73 -2.71 -5.07 -20.23
C ALA A 73 -1.81 -5.85 -19.28
N ARG A 74 -0.99 -6.78 -19.82
CA ARG A 74 0.01 -7.54 -19.05
C ARG A 74 1.14 -6.65 -18.52
N ILE A 75 1.64 -5.74 -19.37
CA ILE A 75 2.70 -4.79 -19.00
C ILE A 75 2.19 -3.83 -17.92
N ILE A 76 0.98 -3.31 -18.08
CA ILE A 76 0.34 -2.44 -17.09
C ILE A 76 0.13 -3.18 -15.76
N GLY A 77 -0.29 -4.45 -15.81
CA GLY A 77 -0.45 -5.30 -14.62
C GLY A 77 0.85 -5.46 -13.83
N VAL A 78 1.99 -5.64 -14.50
CA VAL A 78 3.31 -5.74 -13.84
C VAL A 78 3.75 -4.38 -13.28
N ILE A 79 3.55 -3.29 -14.03
CA ILE A 79 3.90 -1.93 -13.58
C ILE A 79 3.11 -1.54 -12.33
N LEU A 80 1.85 -1.94 -12.23
CA LEU A 80 1.02 -1.67 -11.05
C LEU A 80 1.50 -2.39 -9.78
N PHE A 81 2.40 -3.38 -9.88
CA PHE A 81 2.92 -4.13 -8.74
C PHE A 81 4.16 -3.51 -8.12
N LEU A 82 4.98 -2.83 -8.92
CA LEU A 82 6.19 -2.13 -8.47
C LEU A 82 5.96 -1.18 -7.28
N PRO A 83 4.90 -0.36 -7.25
CA PRO A 83 4.61 0.53 -6.12
C PRO A 83 4.44 -0.20 -4.78
N VAL A 84 3.94 -1.44 -4.78
CA VAL A 84 3.74 -2.23 -3.55
C VAL A 84 5.08 -2.58 -2.92
N PHE A 85 6.05 -2.98 -3.73
CA PHE A 85 7.41 -3.28 -3.26
C PHE A 85 8.14 -2.03 -2.78
N ILE A 86 8.00 -0.91 -3.50
CA ILE A 86 8.54 0.39 -3.09
C ILE A 86 7.95 0.80 -1.73
N GLN A 87 6.63 0.62 -1.56
CA GLN A 87 5.94 0.94 -0.32
C GLN A 87 6.36 0.02 0.83
N ALA A 88 6.60 -1.28 0.58
CA ALA A 88 7.13 -2.21 1.58
C ALA A 88 8.52 -1.79 2.04
N ALA A 89 9.42 -1.46 1.11
CA ALA A 89 10.78 -1.02 1.41
C ALA A 89 10.80 0.31 2.18
N TYR A 90 9.98 1.28 1.78
CA TYR A 90 9.84 2.54 2.50
C TYR A 90 9.35 2.34 3.94
N ASN A 91 8.29 1.53 4.12
CA ASN A 91 7.75 1.22 5.43
C ASN A 91 8.77 0.48 6.31
N TYR A 92 9.61 -0.38 5.73
CA TYR A 92 10.66 -1.09 6.45
C TYR A 92 11.72 -0.13 6.98
N LYS A 93 12.24 0.72 6.10
CA LYS A 93 13.26 1.71 6.47
C LYS A 93 12.75 2.62 7.59
N LYS A 94 11.54 3.16 7.43
CA LYS A 94 10.98 4.08 8.41
C LYS A 94 10.65 3.42 9.76
N TRP A 95 10.26 2.15 9.75
CA TRP A 95 10.09 1.38 10.99
C TRP A 95 11.44 1.16 11.71
N LYS A 96 12.51 0.88 10.97
CA LYS A 96 13.86 0.75 11.54
C LYS A 96 14.36 2.06 12.15
N ASP A 97 14.08 3.19 11.51
CA ASP A 97 14.43 4.52 12.01
C ASP A 97 13.69 4.84 13.33
N GLU A 98 12.40 4.47 13.44
CA GLU A 98 11.62 4.63 14.69
C GLU A 98 12.21 3.84 15.85
N ILE A 99 12.66 2.59 15.62
CA ILE A 99 13.29 1.76 16.66
C ILE A 99 14.61 2.39 17.13
N ALA A 100 15.44 2.87 16.21
CA ALA A 100 16.73 3.47 16.55
C ALA A 100 16.55 4.73 17.41
N GLN A 101 15.55 5.57 17.12
CA GLN A 101 15.24 6.76 17.91
C GLN A 101 14.72 6.43 19.33
N GLU A 102 13.95 5.35 19.48
CA GLU A 102 13.51 4.89 20.80
C GLU A 102 14.65 4.31 21.65
N GLU A 103 15.69 3.77 21.02
CA GLU A 103 16.89 3.28 21.71
C GLU A 103 17.81 4.44 22.13
N ASP A 104 18.07 5.42 21.26
CA ASP A 104 18.88 6.59 21.57
C ASP A 104 18.21 7.53 22.61
N GLY A 105 16.88 7.67 22.59
CA GLY A 105 16.16 8.49 23.57
C GLY A 105 16.02 7.86 24.96
N LYS A 106 16.43 6.60 25.14
CA LYS A 106 16.42 5.88 26.42
C LYS A 106 17.80 5.79 27.08
N ASN A 107 18.87 6.14 26.37
CA ASN A 107 20.23 6.31 26.91
C ASN A 107 20.46 7.74 27.40
#